data_AF-A0A7X7QS70-F1
#
_entry.id   AF-A0A7X7QS70-F1
#
_cell.length_a   1.000
_cell.length_b   1.000
_cell.length_c   1.000
_cell.angle_alpha   90.00
_cell.angle_beta   90.00
_cell.angle_gamma   90.00
#
_symmetry.space_group_name_H-M   'P 1'
#
loop_
_entity.id
_entity.type
_entity.pdbx_description
1 polymer ?
#
loop_
_entity_poly.entity_id
_entity_poly.type
_entity_poly.pdbx_seq_one_letter_code
_entity_poly.pdbx_strand_id
1 'polypeptide(L)'
;MIVRTLVTILILAAVCARPGRSLAQTSLTASRQTGAIIPAEGPRLAGYADGPWEGVNAVYQCPQFVATLRTNLTLFVQPIDNGTNAGAAVEFRFGASYTDPRLANKRNPNVARRVVALKNPPPPTLRASKIRLQGKLEDDVDFDCQISFQANKATIQCKFRDPKSQSYRTRFACVAEVNRLRIPDTLPLDEQARLMPGWKFRLTKTDREKLEVPYHRAVGLEAGTIGARELQAQGPWGKRTVTISSEGEDKKAVGAYFRHYPAYAPHHGYHMIWHLRDADSKWRGFTIAVQ
;
A
#
# COMPACT_ATOMS: atom_id res chain seq x y z
N MET A 1 23.59 -29.53 -49.02
CA MET A 1 22.46 -30.31 -48.48
C MET A 1 22.71 -30.54 -47.00
N ILE A 2 22.29 -29.62 -46.12
CA ILE A 2 22.30 -29.80 -44.67
C ILE A 2 21.04 -29.14 -44.13
N VAL A 3 20.19 -29.99 -43.57
CA VAL A 3 18.95 -29.69 -42.86
C VAL A 3 19.29 -28.89 -41.59
N ARG A 4 18.67 -27.72 -41.40
CA ARG A 4 18.64 -27.05 -40.09
C ARG A 4 17.21 -26.98 -39.57
N THR A 5 16.97 -27.92 -38.68
CA THR A 5 15.80 -28.22 -37.89
C THR A 5 15.31 -26.99 -37.10
N LEU A 6 14.00 -26.69 -37.24
CA LEU A 6 13.25 -25.88 -36.29
C LEU A 6 13.37 -26.52 -34.90
N VAL A 7 13.95 -25.79 -33.94
CA VAL A 7 13.80 -26.13 -32.52
C VAL A 7 12.77 -25.18 -31.92
N THR A 8 11.53 -25.66 -31.89
CA THR A 8 10.45 -25.14 -31.06
C THR A 8 10.86 -25.31 -29.60
N ILE A 9 11.37 -24.26 -28.96
CA ILE A 9 11.57 -24.26 -27.51
C ILE A 9 10.22 -23.97 -26.85
N LEU A 10 9.47 -25.05 -26.59
CA LEU A 10 8.39 -25.06 -25.61
C LEU A 10 9.02 -24.85 -24.22
N ILE A 11 9.10 -23.59 -23.78
CA ILE A 11 9.35 -23.30 -22.37
C ILE A 11 8.03 -23.53 -21.62
N LEU A 12 7.83 -24.79 -21.23
CA LEU A 12 6.91 -25.18 -20.17
C LEU A 12 7.47 -24.61 -18.86
N ALA A 13 7.24 -23.32 -18.61
CA ALA A 13 7.42 -22.77 -17.28
C ALA A 13 6.29 -23.33 -16.42
N ALA A 14 6.56 -24.49 -15.80
CA ALA A 14 5.87 -24.94 -14.61
C ALA A 14 6.09 -23.88 -13.52
N VAL A 15 5.31 -22.81 -13.59
CA VAL A 15 5.07 -21.95 -12.44
C VAL A 15 4.51 -22.91 -11.41
N CYS A 16 5.30 -23.18 -10.38
CA CYS A 16 4.80 -23.70 -9.12
C CYS A 16 3.81 -22.67 -8.58
N ALA A 17 2.60 -22.65 -9.16
CA ALA A 17 1.42 -22.23 -8.49
C ALA A 17 1.28 -23.22 -7.35
N ARG A 18 1.91 -22.91 -6.21
CA ARG A 18 1.26 -23.27 -4.95
C ARG A 18 -0.17 -22.76 -5.14
N PRO A 19 -1.20 -23.63 -5.12
CA PRO A 19 -2.56 -23.14 -5.21
C PRO A 19 -2.68 -22.14 -4.06
N GLY A 20 -2.76 -20.86 -4.41
CA GLY A 20 -3.07 -19.82 -3.46
C GLY A 20 -4.43 -20.22 -2.94
N ARG A 21 -4.48 -20.79 -1.72
CA ARG A 21 -5.75 -21.00 -1.04
C ARG A 21 -6.45 -19.65 -1.08
N SER A 22 -7.57 -19.59 -1.79
CA SER A 22 -8.42 -18.41 -1.87
C SER A 22 -8.66 -17.94 -0.44
N LEU A 23 -8.27 -16.71 -0.08
CA LEU A 23 -8.60 -16.13 1.23
C LEU A 23 -10.11 -16.09 1.44
N ALA A 24 -10.89 -16.12 0.36
CA ALA A 24 -12.34 -16.22 0.36
C ALA A 24 -12.88 -17.66 0.53
N GLN A 25 -12.11 -18.71 0.26
CA GLN A 25 -12.44 -20.08 0.74
C GLN A 25 -12.01 -20.29 2.18
N THR A 26 -10.92 -19.64 2.61
CA THR A 26 -10.48 -19.61 4.00
C THR A 26 -11.51 -18.90 4.91
N SER A 27 -12.30 -17.95 4.39
CA SER A 27 -13.22 -17.11 5.18
C SER A 27 -14.44 -17.85 5.76
N LEU A 28 -14.95 -18.88 5.08
CA LEU A 28 -16.16 -19.58 5.53
C LEU A 28 -15.87 -20.69 6.56
N THR A 29 -14.67 -21.27 6.54
CA THR A 29 -14.25 -22.32 7.50
C THR A 29 -13.35 -21.82 8.63
N ALA A 30 -12.55 -20.75 8.43
CA ALA A 30 -11.60 -20.28 9.44
C ALA A 30 -12.22 -19.50 10.61
N SER A 31 -13.52 -19.21 10.60
CA SER A 31 -14.18 -18.53 11.74
C SER A 31 -14.22 -19.39 13.02
N ARG A 32 -13.86 -20.69 12.95
CA ARG A 32 -13.88 -21.64 14.07
C ARG A 32 -12.52 -21.97 14.69
N GLN A 33 -11.40 -21.51 14.14
CA GLN A 33 -10.06 -21.75 14.70
C GLN A 33 -9.34 -20.42 14.94
N THR A 34 -9.67 -19.74 16.02
CA THR A 34 -8.80 -18.70 16.59
C THR A 34 -7.69 -19.41 17.35
N GLY A 35 -6.52 -19.57 16.71
CA GLY A 35 -5.34 -20.14 17.35
C GLY A 35 -4.82 -19.30 18.52
N ALA A 36 -3.71 -19.74 19.11
CA ALA A 36 -3.04 -18.99 20.17
C ALA A 36 -2.71 -17.55 19.74
N ILE A 37 -2.68 -16.60 20.68
CA ILE A 37 -2.37 -15.20 20.41
C ILE A 37 -0.96 -14.89 20.91
N ILE A 38 -0.11 -14.34 20.04
CA ILE A 38 1.14 -13.72 20.44
C ILE A 38 0.79 -12.30 20.93
N PRO A 39 1.15 -11.93 22.17
CA PRO A 39 0.84 -10.61 22.71
C PRO A 39 1.60 -9.50 21.99
N ALA A 40 1.10 -8.27 22.12
CA ALA A 40 1.76 -7.09 21.57
C ALA A 40 3.07 -6.79 22.33
N GLU A 41 4.08 -6.29 21.62
CA GLU A 41 5.39 -5.98 22.20
C GLU A 41 6.03 -4.80 21.45
N GLY A 42 6.37 -3.73 22.18
CA GLY A 42 6.99 -2.53 21.61
C GLY A 42 6.16 -1.94 20.47
N PRO A 43 6.70 -1.89 19.22
CA PRO A 43 5.97 -1.39 18.04
C PRO A 43 5.12 -2.46 17.34
N ARG A 44 5.09 -3.71 17.84
CA ARG A 44 4.35 -4.82 17.22
C ARG A 44 2.99 -5.01 17.86
N LEU A 45 1.96 -5.15 17.03
CA LEU A 45 0.62 -5.56 17.47
C LEU A 45 0.61 -7.03 17.89
N ALA A 46 -0.35 -7.39 18.73
CA ALA A 46 -0.68 -8.79 18.96
C ALA A 46 -1.18 -9.44 17.66
N GLY A 47 -1.03 -10.75 17.52
CA GLY A 47 -1.50 -11.46 16.33
C GLY A 47 -1.74 -12.94 16.57
N TYR A 48 -2.43 -13.58 15.63
CA TYR A 48 -2.60 -15.03 15.66
C TYR A 48 -1.24 -15.71 15.47
N ALA A 49 -0.95 -16.71 16.31
CA ALA A 49 0.31 -17.44 16.32
C ALA A 49 0.42 -18.49 15.21
N ASP A 50 -0.72 -18.96 14.70
CA ASP A 50 -0.79 -20.05 13.73
C ASP A 50 -2.04 -19.94 12.84
N GLY A 51 -2.16 -20.92 11.93
CA GLY A 51 -3.32 -21.05 11.05
C GLY A 51 -3.32 -20.06 9.89
N PRO A 52 -4.46 -19.92 9.20
CA PRO A 52 -4.55 -19.08 8.00
C PRO A 52 -4.31 -17.59 8.24
N TRP A 53 -4.38 -17.15 9.49
CA TRP A 53 -4.24 -15.74 9.90
C TRP A 53 -2.97 -15.49 10.70
N GLU A 54 -1.98 -16.40 10.64
CA GLU A 54 -0.69 -16.23 11.30
C GLU A 54 -0.06 -14.85 11.00
N GLY A 55 0.33 -14.15 12.06
CA GLY A 55 0.93 -12.81 11.99
C GLY A 55 -0.04 -11.70 11.59
N VAL A 56 -1.35 -11.95 11.61
CA VAL A 56 -2.41 -10.97 11.38
C VAL A 56 -3.00 -10.52 12.72
N ASN A 57 -3.15 -9.21 12.88
CA ASN A 57 -3.91 -8.61 13.98
C ASN A 57 -5.38 -8.50 13.57
N ALA A 58 -5.69 -7.88 12.43
CA ALA A 58 -7.07 -7.59 12.07
C ALA A 58 -7.40 -8.00 10.63
N VAL A 59 -8.62 -8.50 10.43
CA VAL A 59 -9.17 -8.84 9.11
C VAL A 59 -10.49 -8.11 8.88
N TYR A 60 -10.64 -7.52 7.70
CA TYR A 60 -11.91 -7.06 7.14
C TYR A 60 -12.19 -7.79 5.84
N GLN A 61 -13.44 -8.19 5.61
CA GLN A 61 -13.83 -8.94 4.42
C GLN A 61 -15.10 -8.34 3.82
N CYS A 62 -15.08 -8.10 2.52
CA CYS A 62 -16.25 -7.75 1.73
C CYS A 62 -16.17 -8.41 0.33
N PRO A 63 -17.23 -8.35 -0.49
CA PRO A 63 -17.23 -8.98 -1.82
C PRO A 63 -16.12 -8.48 -2.75
N GLN A 64 -15.65 -7.23 -2.57
CA GLN A 64 -14.67 -6.58 -3.45
C GLN A 64 -13.22 -6.78 -2.98
N PHE A 65 -12.97 -6.95 -1.69
CA PHE A 65 -11.62 -7.13 -1.17
C PHE A 65 -11.59 -7.77 0.22
N VAL A 66 -10.42 -8.31 0.57
CA VAL A 66 -10.04 -8.67 1.95
C VAL A 66 -8.91 -7.75 2.39
N ALA A 67 -9.08 -7.07 3.52
CA ALA A 67 -8.00 -6.29 4.14
C ALA A 67 -7.45 -6.99 5.37
N THR A 68 -6.12 -7.01 5.51
CA THR A 68 -5.44 -7.59 6.67
C THR A 68 -4.41 -6.60 7.24
N LEU A 69 -4.52 -6.30 8.53
CA LEU A 69 -3.50 -5.56 9.27
C LEU A 69 -2.58 -6.56 9.95
N ARG A 70 -1.31 -6.57 9.54
CA ARG A 70 -0.26 -7.44 10.09
C ARG A 70 0.28 -6.89 11.41
N THR A 71 0.95 -7.75 12.17
CA THR A 71 1.58 -7.38 13.46
C THR A 71 2.62 -6.27 13.35
N ASN A 72 3.23 -6.10 12.17
CA ASN A 72 4.23 -5.07 11.86
C ASN A 72 3.61 -3.76 11.31
N LEU A 73 2.32 -3.49 11.57
CA LEU A 73 1.61 -2.29 11.12
C LEU A 73 1.48 -2.16 9.60
N THR A 74 1.62 -3.26 8.86
CA THR A 74 1.40 -3.28 7.41
C THR A 74 -0.04 -3.66 7.10
N LEU A 75 -0.74 -2.84 6.33
CA LEU A 75 -2.09 -3.11 5.85
C LEU A 75 -2.03 -3.67 4.42
N PHE A 76 -2.49 -4.90 4.22
CA PHE A 76 -2.70 -5.44 2.88
C PHE A 76 -4.17 -5.30 2.49
N VAL A 77 -4.42 -4.89 1.25
CA VAL A 77 -5.73 -4.90 0.60
C VAL A 77 -5.65 -5.84 -0.60
N GLN A 78 -6.28 -7.01 -0.50
CA GLN A 78 -6.34 -8.01 -1.56
C GLN A 78 -7.66 -7.86 -2.33
N PRO A 79 -7.66 -7.36 -3.57
CA PRO A 79 -8.86 -7.37 -4.40
C PRO A 79 -9.38 -8.79 -4.61
N ILE A 80 -10.72 -8.91 -4.62
CA ILE A 80 -11.44 -10.15 -4.84
C ILE A 80 -12.27 -10.02 -6.12
N ASP A 81 -12.25 -11.08 -6.92
CA ASP A 81 -13.18 -11.25 -8.04
C ASP A 81 -13.80 -12.65 -8.00
N ASN A 82 -15.14 -12.70 -8.05
CA ASN A 82 -15.94 -13.92 -7.94
C ASN A 82 -15.49 -14.86 -6.80
N GLY A 83 -15.20 -14.32 -5.61
CA GLY A 83 -14.78 -15.10 -4.45
C GLY A 83 -13.35 -15.67 -4.54
N THR A 84 -12.52 -15.13 -5.42
CA THR A 84 -11.10 -15.50 -5.55
C THR A 84 -10.22 -14.26 -5.54
N ASN A 85 -8.94 -14.42 -5.20
CA ASN A 85 -8.00 -13.31 -5.25
C ASN A 85 -7.84 -12.83 -6.70
N ALA A 86 -8.20 -11.58 -6.96
CA ALA A 86 -7.88 -10.92 -8.21
C ALA A 86 -6.50 -10.30 -8.07
N GLY A 87 -5.49 -10.82 -8.76
CA GLY A 87 -4.12 -10.29 -8.75
C GLY A 87 -3.43 -10.26 -7.38
N ALA A 88 -2.35 -9.47 -7.29
CA ALA A 88 -1.56 -9.31 -6.07
C ALA A 88 -2.19 -8.34 -5.07
N ALA A 89 -1.96 -8.51 -3.76
CA ALA A 89 -2.42 -7.53 -2.77
C ALA A 89 -1.71 -6.17 -2.94
N VAL A 90 -2.37 -5.10 -2.51
CA VAL A 90 -1.78 -3.79 -2.31
C VAL A 90 -1.34 -3.66 -0.86
N GLU A 91 -0.06 -3.43 -0.63
CA GLU A 91 0.55 -3.21 0.66
C GLU A 91 0.56 -1.71 1.00
N PHE A 92 0.12 -1.37 2.20
CA PHE A 92 0.15 0.00 2.72
C PHE A 92 0.96 0.00 4.00
N ARG A 93 2.02 0.81 4.01
CA ARG A 93 2.83 1.07 5.21
C ARG A 93 2.55 2.48 5.70
N PHE A 94 2.18 2.57 6.98
CA PHE A 94 2.12 3.84 7.68
C PHE A 94 3.55 4.34 7.89
N GLY A 95 3.81 5.58 7.46
CA GLY A 95 5.05 6.27 7.68
C GLY A 95 4.81 7.64 8.30
N ALA A 96 5.75 8.05 9.12
CA ALA A 96 5.94 9.42 9.54
C ALA A 96 7.34 9.84 9.10
N SER A 97 7.52 11.09 8.71
CA SER A 97 8.83 11.60 8.29
C SER A 97 8.96 13.08 8.57
N TYR A 98 10.17 13.61 8.55
CA TYR A 98 10.41 15.06 8.52
C TYR A 98 11.47 15.37 7.46
N THR A 99 11.49 16.60 6.99
CA THR A 99 12.62 17.09 6.16
C THR A 99 13.69 17.61 7.10
N ASP A 100 14.88 17.03 7.04
CA ASP A 100 16.05 17.54 7.74
C ASP A 100 16.69 18.66 6.90
N PRO A 101 16.70 19.93 7.36
CA PRO A 101 17.30 21.02 6.61
C PRO A 101 18.80 20.84 6.36
N ARG A 102 19.51 20.07 7.19
CA ARG A 102 20.92 19.72 6.98
C ARG A 102 21.11 18.84 5.75
N LEU A 103 20.05 18.15 5.34
CA LEU A 103 20.01 17.31 4.15
C LEU A 103 19.32 18.00 2.97
N ALA A 104 18.93 19.28 3.08
CA ALA A 104 18.12 19.98 2.06
C ALA A 104 18.73 19.93 0.65
N ASN A 105 20.07 19.93 0.55
CA ASN A 105 20.80 19.87 -0.71
C ASN A 105 21.11 18.43 -1.17
N LYS A 106 20.60 17.40 -0.49
CA LYS A 106 20.78 15.99 -0.83
C LYS A 106 19.60 15.47 -1.63
N ARG A 107 19.85 14.42 -2.41
CA ARG A 107 18.85 13.76 -3.28
C ARG A 107 17.58 13.30 -2.53
N ASN A 108 17.68 13.00 -1.23
CA ASN A 108 16.55 12.70 -0.39
C ASN A 108 16.71 13.35 0.99
N PRO A 109 16.06 14.50 1.25
CA PRO A 109 16.17 15.20 2.53
C PRO A 109 15.19 14.67 3.59
N ASN A 110 14.37 13.67 3.26
CA ASN A 110 13.34 13.14 4.16
C ASN A 110 13.90 12.01 5.05
N VAL A 111 13.72 12.16 6.35
CA VAL A 111 14.09 11.19 7.38
C VAL A 111 12.80 10.56 7.93
N ALA A 112 12.71 9.24 7.93
CA ALA A 112 11.57 8.52 8.51
C ALA A 112 11.61 8.58 10.05
N ARG A 113 10.45 8.72 10.69
CA ARG A 113 10.24 8.51 12.12
C ARG A 113 9.50 7.21 12.33
N ARG A 114 10.12 6.27 13.02
CA ARG A 114 9.56 4.93 13.28
C ARG A 114 8.65 4.95 14.49
N VAL A 115 7.67 4.05 14.50
CA VAL A 115 6.90 3.73 15.72
C VAL A 115 7.84 3.04 16.71
N VAL A 116 7.89 3.53 17.95
CA VAL A 116 8.71 2.94 19.03
C VAL A 116 7.87 2.23 20.07
N ALA A 117 6.64 2.70 20.30
CA ALA A 117 5.74 2.11 21.28
C ALA A 117 4.28 2.29 20.87
N LEU A 118 3.46 1.28 21.16
CA LEU A 118 2.01 1.33 21.04
C LEU A 118 1.37 1.50 22.42
N LYS A 119 0.39 2.40 22.50
CA LYS A 119 -0.46 2.59 23.67
C LYS A 119 -1.76 1.82 23.47
N ASN A 120 -2.03 0.85 24.35
CA ASN A 120 -3.25 0.03 24.34
C ASN A 120 -3.57 -0.55 22.94
N PRO A 121 -2.64 -1.32 22.34
CA PRO A 121 -2.86 -1.88 21.00
C PRO A 121 -4.11 -2.77 20.96
N PRO A 122 -4.89 -2.75 19.85
CA PRO A 122 -6.11 -3.52 19.73
C PRO A 122 -5.83 -5.04 19.75
N PRO A 123 -6.74 -5.84 20.35
CA PRO A 123 -6.62 -7.29 20.27
C PRO A 123 -6.89 -7.79 18.84
N PRO A 124 -6.41 -8.99 18.48
CA PRO A 124 -6.68 -9.55 17.18
C PRO A 124 -8.17 -9.77 16.91
N THR A 125 -8.61 -9.56 15.67
CA THR A 125 -10.02 -9.72 15.26
C THR A 125 -10.15 -10.13 13.79
N LEU A 126 -11.11 -11.02 13.50
CA LEU A 126 -11.45 -11.42 12.13
C LEU A 126 -12.60 -10.60 11.51
N ARG A 127 -13.14 -9.61 12.25
CA ARG A 127 -14.33 -8.82 11.86
C ARG A 127 -14.12 -7.34 12.11
N ALA A 128 -12.98 -6.81 11.69
CA ALA A 128 -12.62 -5.41 11.91
C ALA A 128 -13.47 -4.46 11.07
N SER A 129 -14.30 -3.63 11.69
CA SER A 129 -14.91 -2.47 11.02
C SER A 129 -14.11 -1.19 11.26
N LYS A 130 -13.38 -1.12 12.38
CA LYS A 130 -12.61 0.03 12.81
C LYS A 130 -11.44 -0.42 13.69
N ILE A 131 -10.27 0.17 13.47
CA ILE A 131 -9.04 -0.08 14.23
C ILE A 131 -8.49 1.28 14.63
N ARG A 132 -8.06 1.43 15.88
CA ARG A 132 -7.35 2.63 16.36
C ARG A 132 -5.97 2.23 16.85
N LEU A 133 -4.97 2.98 16.43
CA LEU A 133 -3.56 2.78 16.77
C LEU A 133 -3.06 4.08 17.39
N GLN A 134 -2.59 4.01 18.62
CA GLN A 134 -2.02 5.16 19.33
C GLN A 134 -0.66 4.80 19.86
N GLY A 135 0.21 5.79 20.05
CA GLY A 135 1.53 5.53 20.61
C GLY A 135 2.52 6.64 20.39
N LYS A 136 3.79 6.26 20.41
CA LYS A 136 4.94 7.13 20.23
C LYS A 136 5.73 6.75 18.98
N LEU A 137 6.14 7.76 18.24
CA LEU A 137 7.22 7.64 17.26
C LEU A 137 8.56 8.00 17.92
N GLU A 138 9.65 7.82 17.17
CA GLU A 138 10.94 8.47 17.46
C GLU A 138 10.76 9.99 17.67
N ASP A 139 11.70 10.62 18.38
CA ASP A 139 11.66 12.03 18.79
C ASP A 139 10.46 12.40 19.70
N ASP A 140 9.91 11.42 20.43
CA ASP A 140 8.80 11.59 21.39
C ASP A 140 7.49 12.14 20.79
N VAL A 141 7.28 11.95 19.48
CA VAL A 141 6.05 12.39 18.81
C VAL A 141 4.89 11.46 19.15
N ASP A 142 3.79 12.02 19.62
CA ASP A 142 2.54 11.27 19.76
C ASP A 142 1.88 11.06 18.40
N PHE A 143 1.36 9.86 18.15
CA PHE A 143 0.49 9.60 17.02
C PHE A 143 -0.85 8.97 17.43
N ASP A 144 -1.87 9.27 16.64
CA ASP A 144 -3.20 8.67 16.71
C ASP A 144 -3.66 8.39 15.27
N CYS A 145 -3.83 7.12 14.94
CA CYS A 145 -4.26 6.65 13.65
C CYS A 145 -5.53 5.82 13.77
N GLN A 146 -6.43 5.97 12.81
CA GLN A 146 -7.68 5.25 12.69
C GLN A 146 -7.77 4.64 11.30
N ILE A 147 -8.08 3.35 11.25
CA ILE A 147 -8.38 2.62 10.03
C ILE A 147 -9.86 2.22 10.11
N SER A 148 -10.66 2.65 9.15
CA SER A 148 -12.10 2.35 9.08
C SER A 148 -12.39 1.58 7.80
N PHE A 149 -13.21 0.56 7.88
CA PHE A 149 -13.63 -0.25 6.74
C PHE A 149 -15.14 -0.10 6.54
N GLN A 150 -15.53 0.25 5.32
CA GLN A 150 -16.94 0.41 4.96
C GLN A 150 -17.18 -0.01 3.51
N ALA A 151 -18.03 -1.02 3.33
CA ALA A 151 -18.36 -1.59 2.03
C ALA A 151 -17.11 -1.90 1.19
N ASN A 152 -16.91 -1.19 0.09
CA ASN A 152 -15.78 -1.38 -0.81
C ASN A 152 -14.61 -0.43 -0.53
N LYS A 153 -14.53 0.15 0.68
CA LYS A 153 -13.54 1.16 1.06
C LYS A 153 -12.80 0.84 2.37
N ALA A 154 -11.53 1.25 2.41
CA ALA A 154 -10.71 1.34 3.61
C ALA A 154 -10.18 2.77 3.74
N THR A 155 -10.50 3.45 4.84
CA THR A 155 -10.08 4.82 5.12
C THR A 155 -9.07 4.83 6.25
N ILE A 156 -7.93 5.47 6.02
CA ILE A 156 -6.86 5.64 7.00
C ILE A 156 -6.79 7.11 7.32
N GLN A 157 -6.84 7.47 8.60
CA GLN A 157 -6.62 8.83 9.07
C GLN A 157 -5.60 8.81 10.20
N CYS A 158 -4.67 9.75 10.21
CA CYS A 158 -3.68 9.91 11.26
C CYS A 158 -3.59 11.37 11.70
N LYS A 159 -3.15 11.55 12.94
CA LYS A 159 -2.83 12.82 13.57
C LYS A 159 -1.53 12.64 14.35
N PHE A 160 -0.65 13.64 14.25
CA PHE A 160 0.62 13.69 14.96
C PHE A 160 0.65 14.91 15.87
N ARG A 161 1.39 14.81 16.97
CA ARG A 161 1.69 15.92 17.87
C ARG A 161 3.17 15.89 18.20
N ASP A 162 3.93 16.77 17.55
CA ASP A 162 5.34 16.99 17.87
C ASP A 162 5.50 17.68 19.24
N PRO A 163 6.54 17.35 20.02
CA PRO A 163 6.89 18.10 21.22
C PRO A 163 7.31 19.54 20.86
N LYS A 164 7.17 20.48 21.79
CA LYS A 164 7.50 21.91 21.55
C LYS A 164 8.97 22.13 21.19
N SER A 165 9.86 21.27 21.66
CA SER A 165 11.30 21.29 21.39
C SER A 165 11.66 20.87 19.97
N GLN A 166 10.73 20.27 19.22
CA GLN A 166 11.03 19.75 17.89
C GLN A 166 11.06 20.87 16.84
N SER A 167 12.25 21.09 16.26
CA SER A 167 12.46 22.08 15.20
C SER A 167 11.86 21.67 13.85
N TYR A 168 11.66 20.37 13.63
CA TYR A 168 11.18 19.82 12.36
C TYR A 168 9.84 19.12 12.54
N ARG A 169 8.79 19.70 11.95
CA ARG A 169 7.44 19.16 12.02
C ARG A 169 7.36 17.78 11.36
N THR A 170 6.73 16.85 12.05
CA THR A 170 6.39 15.54 11.50
C THR A 170 5.46 15.75 10.31
N ARG A 171 5.61 14.92 9.30
CA ARG A 171 4.76 14.81 8.12
C ARG A 171 4.22 13.40 8.08
N PHE A 172 2.93 13.29 7.86
CA PHE A 172 2.36 11.99 7.52
C PHE A 172 2.83 11.57 6.13
N ALA A 173 3.26 10.33 6.01
CA ALA A 173 3.59 9.69 4.74
C ALA A 173 3.04 8.26 4.74
N CYS A 174 1.97 8.00 4.02
CA CYS A 174 1.63 6.61 3.69
C CYS A 174 2.44 6.20 2.46
N VAL A 175 2.90 4.95 2.41
CA VAL A 175 3.47 4.33 1.21
C VAL A 175 2.56 3.18 0.80
N ALA A 176 1.98 3.26 -0.40
CA ALA A 176 1.18 2.19 -0.98
C ALA A 176 1.97 1.44 -2.06
N GLU A 177 2.52 0.28 -1.72
CA GLU A 177 3.28 -0.61 -2.60
C GLU A 177 2.35 -1.70 -3.15
N VAL A 178 2.28 -1.89 -4.47
CA VAL A 178 1.60 -3.06 -5.03
C VAL A 178 2.56 -4.24 -5.00
N ASN A 179 2.12 -5.34 -4.40
CA ASN A 179 3.01 -6.45 -4.11
C ASN A 179 3.51 -7.11 -5.41
N ARG A 180 4.75 -7.61 -5.36
CA ARG A 180 5.64 -7.79 -6.51
C ARG A 180 5.17 -8.86 -7.51
N LEU A 181 4.80 -8.48 -8.73
CA LEU A 181 4.67 -9.42 -9.86
C LEU A 181 5.99 -9.58 -10.59
N ARG A 182 6.78 -10.61 -10.30
CA ARG A 182 8.13 -10.78 -10.89
C ARG A 182 8.12 -10.73 -12.42
N ILE A 183 8.49 -9.58 -13.00
CA ILE A 183 8.78 -9.37 -14.42
C ILE A 183 10.25 -8.94 -14.49
N PRO A 184 11.13 -9.61 -15.26
CA PRO A 184 12.54 -9.24 -15.33
C PRO A 184 12.72 -7.78 -15.80
N ASP A 185 13.56 -7.02 -15.08
CA ASP A 185 13.91 -5.62 -15.38
C ASP A 185 14.81 -5.47 -16.61
N THR A 186 15.39 -6.57 -17.07
CA THR A 186 16.16 -6.66 -18.31
C THR A 186 15.30 -6.66 -19.58
N LEU A 187 13.98 -6.80 -19.47
CA LEU A 187 13.11 -6.81 -20.65
C LEU A 187 12.97 -5.40 -21.24
N PRO A 188 13.07 -5.24 -22.58
CA PRO A 188 12.72 -3.99 -23.26
C PRO A 188 11.32 -3.49 -22.89
N LEU A 189 11.11 -2.17 -22.88
CA LEU A 189 9.82 -1.56 -22.49
C LEU A 189 8.63 -2.11 -23.28
N ASP A 190 8.79 -2.40 -24.57
CA ASP A 190 7.73 -2.95 -25.41
C ASP A 190 7.36 -4.40 -25.02
N GLU A 191 8.34 -5.18 -24.57
CA GLU A 191 8.09 -6.53 -24.04
C GLU A 191 7.40 -6.46 -22.68
N GLN A 192 7.80 -5.52 -21.83
CA GLN A 192 7.08 -5.24 -20.59
C GLN A 192 5.63 -4.82 -20.86
N ALA A 193 5.39 -3.95 -21.85
CA ALA A 193 4.05 -3.51 -22.23
C ALA A 193 3.14 -4.67 -22.64
N ARG A 194 3.67 -5.68 -23.35
CA ARG A 194 2.93 -6.90 -23.74
C ARG A 194 2.51 -7.76 -22.54
N LEU A 195 3.24 -7.72 -21.44
CA LEU A 195 2.91 -8.45 -20.21
C LEU A 195 1.82 -7.76 -19.37
N MET A 196 1.52 -6.50 -19.68
CA MET A 196 0.59 -5.65 -18.92
C MET A 196 -0.49 -5.03 -19.83
N PRO A 197 -1.20 -5.85 -20.63
CA PRO A 197 -2.16 -5.33 -21.59
C PRO A 197 -3.29 -4.59 -20.87
N GLY A 198 -3.49 -3.32 -21.23
CA GLY A 198 -4.54 -2.48 -20.67
C GLY A 198 -4.25 -1.93 -19.27
N TRP A 199 -3.08 -2.19 -18.67
CA TRP A 199 -2.74 -1.66 -17.36
C TRP A 199 -2.36 -0.19 -17.45
N LYS A 200 -3.04 0.65 -16.66
CA LYS A 200 -2.89 2.10 -16.72
C LYS A 200 -3.28 2.81 -15.43
N PHE A 201 -2.63 3.93 -15.22
CA PHE A 201 -2.96 4.90 -14.18
C PHE A 201 -3.81 6.00 -14.76
N ARG A 202 -4.81 6.42 -14.00
CA ARG A 202 -5.48 7.70 -14.19
C ARG A 202 -5.24 8.53 -12.96
N LEU A 203 -4.57 9.66 -13.13
CA LEU A 203 -4.28 10.61 -12.08
C LEU A 203 -5.20 11.80 -12.25
N THR A 204 -5.81 12.24 -11.17
CA THR A 204 -6.41 13.57 -11.10
C THR A 204 -5.47 14.46 -10.30
N LYS A 205 -4.75 15.35 -10.99
CA LYS A 205 -3.82 16.32 -10.40
C LYS A 205 -4.52 17.26 -9.43
N THR A 206 -3.76 17.97 -8.61
CA THR A 206 -4.29 18.95 -7.64
C THR A 206 -5.06 20.08 -8.31
N ASP A 207 -4.65 20.50 -9.49
CA ASP A 207 -5.34 21.48 -10.36
C ASP A 207 -6.55 20.90 -11.13
N ARG A 208 -6.86 19.61 -10.89
CA ARG A 208 -7.93 18.81 -11.52
C ARG A 208 -7.66 18.37 -12.96
N GLU A 209 -6.49 18.65 -13.51
CA GLU A 209 -6.07 18.05 -14.78
C GLU A 209 -6.03 16.53 -14.63
N LYS A 210 -6.48 15.83 -15.68
CA LYS A 210 -6.47 14.37 -15.71
C LYS A 210 -5.34 13.90 -16.60
N LEU A 211 -4.53 12.98 -16.08
CA LEU A 211 -3.44 12.35 -16.81
C LEU A 211 -3.67 10.85 -16.83
N GLU A 212 -3.62 10.24 -18.01
CA GLU A 212 -3.62 8.78 -18.17
C GLU A 212 -2.21 8.33 -18.57
N VAL A 213 -1.64 7.37 -17.85
CA VAL A 213 -0.29 6.86 -18.11
C VAL A 213 -0.30 5.33 -18.13
N PRO A 214 0.25 4.68 -19.17
CA PRO A 214 0.44 3.23 -19.17
C PRO A 214 1.36 2.77 -18.03
N TYR A 215 1.11 1.59 -17.45
CA TYR A 215 1.89 1.07 -16.31
C TYR A 215 3.39 0.92 -16.59
N HIS A 216 3.76 0.55 -17.82
CA HIS A 216 5.15 0.32 -18.22
C HIS A 216 5.93 1.63 -18.46
N ARG A 217 5.29 2.80 -18.35
CA ARG A 217 5.93 4.10 -18.57
C ARG A 217 6.20 4.76 -17.22
N ALA A 218 7.37 5.39 -17.09
CA ALA A 218 7.78 6.10 -15.90
C ALA A 218 6.73 7.16 -15.51
N VAL A 219 5.94 6.93 -14.45
CA VAL A 219 5.18 8.02 -13.85
C VAL A 219 6.16 8.89 -13.07
N GLY A 220 6.62 9.92 -13.78
CA GLY A 220 7.65 10.90 -13.41
C GLY A 220 8.39 11.43 -14.64
N LEU A 221 7.70 11.57 -15.78
CA LEU A 221 8.25 11.48 -17.15
C LEU A 221 9.47 12.34 -17.55
N GLU A 222 10.13 13.16 -16.70
CA GLU A 222 11.52 13.56 -16.98
C GLU A 222 12.41 14.03 -15.81
N ALA A 223 11.91 14.45 -14.63
CA ALA A 223 12.79 14.72 -13.45
C ALA A 223 12.07 14.95 -12.09
N GLY A 224 10.77 14.66 -11.96
CA GLY A 224 9.97 15.26 -10.87
C GLY A 224 8.84 14.41 -10.29
N THR A 225 8.34 14.85 -9.14
CA THR A 225 7.19 14.30 -8.42
C THR A 225 5.88 14.97 -8.87
N ILE A 226 4.87 14.21 -9.29
CA ILE A 226 3.55 14.76 -9.70
C ILE A 226 2.62 14.85 -8.51
N GLY A 227 2.09 16.03 -8.17
CA GLY A 227 1.05 16.17 -7.14
C GLY A 227 -0.33 15.81 -7.68
N ALA A 228 -1.01 14.83 -7.06
CA ALA A 228 -2.39 14.49 -7.39
C ALA A 228 -3.26 14.25 -6.16
N ARG A 229 -4.57 14.45 -6.31
CA ARG A 229 -5.58 14.22 -5.26
C ARG A 229 -6.22 12.83 -5.33
N GLU A 230 -6.14 12.20 -6.50
CA GLU A 230 -6.67 10.87 -6.75
C GLU A 230 -5.78 10.11 -7.73
N LEU A 231 -5.59 8.82 -7.45
CA LEU A 231 -5.05 7.83 -8.38
C LEU A 231 -6.06 6.71 -8.56
N GLN A 232 -6.33 6.37 -9.81
CA GLN A 232 -6.99 5.13 -10.18
C GLN A 232 -6.00 4.23 -10.89
N ALA A 233 -5.95 2.98 -10.45
CA ALA A 233 -5.01 1.97 -10.89
C ALA A 233 -5.80 0.80 -11.49
N GLN A 234 -5.68 0.62 -12.81
CA GLN A 234 -6.13 -0.57 -13.52
C GLN A 234 -4.90 -1.44 -13.76
N GLY A 235 -4.81 -2.56 -13.07
CA GLY A 235 -3.56 -3.33 -13.00
C GLY A 235 -3.83 -4.84 -12.97
N PRO A 236 -3.07 -5.62 -12.19
CA PRO A 236 -3.15 -7.08 -12.23
C PRO A 236 -4.43 -7.71 -11.68
N TRP A 237 -5.40 -6.88 -11.30
CA TRP A 237 -6.62 -7.28 -10.61
C TRP A 237 -7.79 -7.55 -11.59
N GLY A 238 -7.46 -7.88 -12.84
CA GLY A 238 -8.46 -8.14 -13.89
C GLY A 238 -9.33 -6.91 -14.16
N LYS A 239 -10.64 -7.05 -13.97
CA LYS A 239 -11.61 -5.95 -14.16
C LYS A 239 -11.63 -4.95 -13.00
N ARG A 240 -10.97 -5.26 -11.89
CA ARG A 240 -11.00 -4.41 -10.69
C ARG A 240 -10.14 -3.17 -10.87
N THR A 241 -10.65 -2.05 -10.35
CA THR A 241 -9.91 -0.79 -10.25
C THR A 241 -9.65 -0.49 -8.79
N VAL A 242 -8.40 -0.17 -8.46
CA VAL A 242 -8.03 0.34 -7.14
C VAL A 242 -7.93 1.85 -7.22
N THR A 243 -8.75 2.55 -6.44
CA THR A 243 -8.76 4.00 -6.36
C THR A 243 -8.25 4.44 -5.01
N ILE A 244 -7.36 5.43 -4.99
CA ILE A 244 -6.85 6.03 -3.77
C ILE A 244 -7.03 7.54 -3.86
N SER A 245 -7.75 8.11 -2.89
CA SER A 245 -8.08 9.53 -2.82
C SER A 245 -7.68 10.12 -1.48
N SER A 246 -7.25 11.39 -1.47
CA SER A 246 -6.96 12.12 -0.25
C SER A 246 -8.22 12.44 0.55
N GLU A 247 -8.14 12.39 1.88
CA GLU A 247 -9.18 12.85 2.82
C GLU A 247 -8.71 14.14 3.52
N GLY A 248 -9.50 15.22 3.41
CA GLY A 248 -9.25 16.49 4.10
C GLY A 248 -10.01 17.67 3.50
N GLU A 249 -10.45 18.61 4.35
CA GLU A 249 -11.19 19.82 3.96
C GLU A 249 -10.38 20.82 3.13
N ASP A 250 -9.05 20.69 3.17
CA ASP A 250 -8.17 21.69 2.58
C ASP A 250 -7.88 21.37 1.11
N LYS A 251 -8.59 22.05 0.22
CA LYS A 251 -8.44 21.97 -1.25
C LYS A 251 -7.05 22.39 -1.74
N LYS A 252 -6.24 23.04 -0.89
CA LYS A 252 -4.87 23.48 -1.18
C LYS A 252 -3.80 22.52 -0.64
N ALA A 253 -4.16 21.65 0.29
CA ALA A 253 -3.28 20.62 0.79
C ALA A 253 -3.40 19.37 -0.08
N VAL A 254 -2.33 18.58 -0.12
CA VAL A 254 -2.31 17.20 -0.62
C VAL A 254 -2.06 17.05 -2.13
N GLY A 255 -0.77 17.08 -2.48
CA GLY A 255 -0.28 16.27 -3.60
C GLY A 255 0.16 14.91 -3.06
N ALA A 256 -0.56 13.84 -3.39
CA ALA A 256 0.07 12.52 -3.48
C ALA A 256 1.15 12.64 -4.55
N TYR A 257 2.38 12.26 -4.23
CA TYR A 257 3.44 12.21 -5.22
C TYR A 257 3.60 10.80 -5.73
N PHE A 258 3.43 10.66 -7.04
CA PHE A 258 3.56 9.39 -7.73
C PHE A 258 4.98 9.25 -8.21
N ARG A 259 5.64 8.19 -7.74
CA ARG A 259 6.93 7.80 -8.26
C ARG A 259 6.85 6.36 -8.75
N HIS A 260 6.95 6.21 -10.07
CA HIS A 260 7.29 4.94 -10.70
C HIS A 260 8.69 5.06 -11.27
N TYR A 261 9.61 4.27 -10.75
CA TYR A 261 10.97 4.19 -11.25
C TYR A 261 11.03 3.21 -12.43
N PRO A 262 11.40 3.64 -13.64
CA PRO A 262 11.46 2.76 -14.82
C PRO A 262 12.62 1.75 -14.76
N ALA A 263 13.69 2.05 -14.01
CA ALA A 263 14.83 1.15 -13.81
C ALA A 263 14.54 0.02 -12.80
N TYR A 264 13.39 0.10 -12.14
CA TYR A 264 12.87 -0.96 -11.29
C TYR A 264 11.66 -1.49 -12.03
N ALA A 265 11.67 -2.77 -12.41
CA ALA A 265 10.57 -3.27 -13.23
C ALA A 265 9.22 -3.06 -12.51
N PRO A 266 8.08 -3.13 -13.23
CA PRO A 266 6.72 -2.81 -12.78
C PRO A 266 6.26 -3.48 -11.46
N HIS A 267 7.11 -4.33 -10.91
CA HIS A 267 6.97 -5.21 -9.78
C HIS A 267 7.66 -4.73 -8.49
N HIS A 268 8.41 -3.62 -8.49
CA HIS A 268 8.94 -3.05 -7.23
C HIS A 268 7.88 -2.29 -6.43
N GLY A 269 6.61 -2.39 -6.83
CA GLY A 269 5.51 -1.65 -6.23
C GLY A 269 5.54 -0.18 -6.64
N TYR A 270 4.43 0.49 -6.40
CA TYR A 270 4.33 1.93 -6.58
C TYR A 270 4.79 2.59 -5.28
N HIS A 271 5.52 3.69 -5.36
CA HIS A 271 5.73 4.53 -4.19
C HIS A 271 4.77 5.69 -4.29
N MET A 272 3.60 5.52 -3.68
CA MET A 272 2.69 6.63 -3.44
C MET A 272 3.09 7.27 -2.13
N ILE A 273 3.70 8.46 -2.17
CA ILE A 273 4.07 9.18 -0.95
C ILE A 273 3.15 10.38 -0.82
N TRP A 274 2.34 10.40 0.23
CA TRP A 274 1.64 11.63 0.61
C TRP A 274 2.57 12.47 1.46
N HIS A 275 2.84 13.71 1.06
CA HIS A 275 3.48 14.67 1.95
C HIS A 275 2.41 15.60 2.50
N LEU A 276 2.03 15.38 3.76
CA LEU A 276 1.28 16.39 4.50
C LEU A 276 2.27 17.40 5.07
N ARG A 277 2.30 18.61 4.50
CA ARG A 277 3.28 19.64 4.90
C ARG A 277 3.00 20.23 6.29
N ASP A 278 1.75 20.18 6.74
CA ASP A 278 1.31 20.80 7.99
C ASP A 278 0.66 19.76 8.92
N ALA A 279 1.46 19.00 9.66
CA ALA A 279 0.92 18.14 10.72
C ALA A 279 0.77 18.92 12.03
N ASP A 280 -0.18 19.85 12.06
CA ASP A 280 -0.68 20.42 13.30
C ASP A 280 -2.02 19.77 13.63
N SER A 281 -2.03 18.86 14.61
CA SER A 281 -3.18 18.39 15.40
C SER A 281 -4.52 18.09 14.67
N LYS A 282 -4.54 17.99 13.35
CA LYS A 282 -5.72 17.72 12.54
C LYS A 282 -5.64 16.30 12.00
N TRP A 283 -6.78 15.64 11.95
CA TRP A 283 -6.91 14.36 11.28
C TRP A 283 -6.73 14.54 9.78
N ARG A 284 -5.91 13.69 9.19
CA ARG A 284 -5.61 13.69 7.77
C ARG A 284 -5.42 12.27 7.29
N GLY A 285 -5.79 11.99 6.05
CA GLY A 285 -5.88 10.61 5.64
C GLY A 285 -6.05 10.40 4.15
N PHE A 286 -6.41 9.18 3.82
CA PHE A 286 -6.77 8.76 2.48
C PHE A 286 -7.79 7.64 2.55
N THR A 287 -8.50 7.46 1.45
CA THR A 287 -9.44 6.37 1.25
C THR A 287 -8.94 5.52 0.09
N ILE A 288 -8.91 4.21 0.31
CA ILE A 288 -8.69 3.18 -0.70
C ILE A 288 -10.06 2.61 -1.04
N ALA A 289 -10.41 2.56 -2.32
CA ALA A 289 -11.62 1.92 -2.81
C ALA A 289 -11.26 0.85 -3.84
N VAL A 290 -11.94 -0.30 -3.77
CA VAL A 290 -11.83 -1.36 -4.78
C VAL A 290 -13.17 -1.47 -5.49
N GLN A 291 -13.19 -1.32 -6.81
CA GLN A 291 -14.38 -1.38 -7.65
C GLN A 291 -14.26 -2.53 -8.63
#